data_AF-A0A6J4K9C6-F1
#
_entry.id   AF-A0A6J4K9C6-F1
#
_cell.length_a   1.000
_cell.length_b   1.000
_cell.length_c   1.000
_cell.angle_alpha   90.00
_cell.angle_beta   90.00
_cell.angle_gamma   90.00
#
_symmetry.space_group_name_H-M   'P 1'
#
loop_
_entity.id
_entity.type
_entity.pdbx_description
1 polymer ?
#
loop_
_entity_poly.entity_id
_entity_poly.type
_entity_poly.pdbx_seq_one_letter_code
_entity_poly.pdbx_strand_id
1 'polypeptide(L)' 'LSRPDTPEVNGKSMFGIMQSGVSQGHLICLRVEGPDEETALKTLRDLIDRDFEQP' A
#
# COMPACT_ATOMS: atom_id res chain seq x y z
N LEU A 1 -5.78 -10.26 8.83
CA LEU A 1 -6.41 -9.39 9.87
C LEU A 1 -6.78 -8.07 9.22
N SER A 2 -8.05 -7.65 9.28
CA SER A 2 -8.50 -6.33 8.81
C SER A 2 -8.69 -5.40 10.00
N ARG A 3 -8.13 -4.19 9.94
CA ARG A 3 -8.27 -3.15 10.97
C ARG A 3 -9.11 -1.99 10.41
N PRO A 4 -10.44 -2.03 10.57
CA PRO A 4 -11.35 -1.07 9.94
C PRO A 4 -11.16 0.38 10.38
N ASP A 5 -10.53 0.62 11.54
CA ASP A 5 -10.35 1.96 12.12
C ASP A 5 -8.93 2.53 11.99
N THR A 6 -8.11 2.00 11.07
CA THR A 6 -6.75 2.52 10.85
C THR A 6 -6.84 3.80 10.02
N PRO A 7 -6.25 4.94 10.46
CA PRO A 7 -6.30 6.17 9.71
C PRO A 7 -5.66 6.01 8.33
N GLU A 8 -6.29 6.61 7.31
CA GLU A 8 -5.73 6.69 5.95
C GLU A 8 -4.41 7.48 6.01
N VAL A 9 -3.36 6.93 5.41
CA VAL A 9 -2.02 7.55 5.37
C VAL A 9 -1.64 7.87 3.93
N ASN A 10 -0.80 8.90 3.75
CA ASN A 10 -0.27 9.22 2.43
C ASN A 10 0.74 8.14 1.99
N GLY A 11 0.40 7.36 0.96
CA GLY A 11 1.24 6.29 0.41
C GLY A 11 2.56 6.73 -0.24
N LYS A 12 2.82 8.04 -0.37
CA LYS A 12 4.12 8.58 -0.81
C LYS A 12 4.99 9.05 0.38
N SER A 13 4.45 9.05 1.59
CA SER A 13 5.16 9.43 2.82
C SER A 13 5.71 8.20 3.53
N MET A 14 7.03 8.02 3.52
CA MET A 14 7.70 6.95 4.26
C MET A 14 7.34 6.97 5.76
N PHE A 15 7.24 8.16 6.35
CA PHE A 15 6.88 8.30 7.76
C PHE A 15 5.45 7.81 8.04
N GLY A 16 4.50 8.17 7.18
CA GLY A 16 3.11 7.72 7.31
C GLY A 16 2.95 6.21 7.15
N ILE A 17 3.67 5.63 6.19
CA ILE A 17 3.70 4.16 6.00
C ILE A 17 4.25 3.46 7.25
N MET A 18 5.37 3.92 7.81
CA MET A 18 5.94 3.34 9.03
C MET A 18 4.97 3.42 10.21
N GLN A 19 4.28 4.56 10.37
CA GLN A 19 3.30 4.76 11.45
C GLN A 19 2.05 3.89 11.31
N SER A 20 1.70 3.47 10.09
CA SER A 20 0.54 2.58 9.86
C SER A 20 0.71 1.21 10.52
N GLY A 21 1.95 0.80 10.85
CA GLY A 21 2.22 -0.46 11.54
C GLY A 21 1.74 -1.68 10.78
N VAL A 22 1.76 -1.63 9.44
CA VAL A 22 1.40 -2.75 8.58
C VAL A 22 2.45 -3.86 8.75
N SER A 23 2.00 -5.11 8.81
CA SER A 23 2.83 -6.30 8.97
C SER A 23 2.32 -7.39 8.04
N GLN A 24 3.14 -8.41 7.80
CA GLN A 24 2.75 -9.55 6.97
C GLN A 24 1.41 -10.16 7.45
N GLY A 25 0.51 -10.44 6.51
CA GLY A 25 -0.83 -10.97 6.80
C GLY A 25 -1.89 -9.91 7.15
N HIS A 26 -1.53 -8.62 7.17
CA HIS A 26 -2.50 -7.53 7.16
C HIS A 26 -3.08 -7.34 5.75
N LEU A 27 -4.37 -6.99 5.70
CA LEU A 27 -5.00 -6.52 4.48
C LEU A 27 -4.97 -4.99 4.47
N ILE A 28 -4.57 -4.42 3.33
CA ILE A 28 -4.53 -2.96 3.10
C ILE A 28 -5.46 -2.59 1.95
N CYS A 29 -5.94 -1.35 1.94
CA CYS A 29 -6.67 -0.77 0.82
C CYS A 29 -5.81 0.36 0.23
N LEU A 30 -5.66 0.36 -1.09
CA LEU A 30 -4.96 1.41 -1.83
C LEU A 30 -5.98 2.28 -2.55
N ARG A 31 -5.91 3.60 -2.33
CA ARG A 31 -6.62 4.61 -3.11
C ARG A 31 -5.59 5.40 -3.90
N VAL A 32 -5.82 5.52 -5.19
CA VAL A 32 -4.96 6.28 -6.10
C VAL A 32 -5.87 7.20 -6.89
N GLU A 33 -5.46 8.45 -7.06
CA GLU A 33 -6.21 9.45 -7.82
C GLU A 33 -5.20 10.28 -8.62
N GLY A 34 -5.47 10.47 -9.91
CA GLY A 34 -4.59 11.23 -10.78
C GLY A 34 -4.60 10.76 -12.23
N PRO A 35 -3.88 11.46 -13.12
CA PRO A 35 -3.82 11.12 -14.54
C PRO A 35 -3.18 9.76 -14.83
N ASP A 36 -2.44 9.19 -13.87
CA ASP A 36 -1.70 7.93 -13.95
C ASP A 36 -2.28 6.83 -13.04
N GLU A 37 -3.52 7.00 -12.54
CA GLU A 37 -4.17 6.12 -11.56
C GLU A 37 -4.06 4.63 -11.90
N GLU A 38 -4.46 4.24 -13.12
CA GLU A 38 -4.44 2.84 -13.56
C GLU A 38 -3.02 2.25 -13.59
N THR A 39 -2.04 3.05 -14.04
CA THR A 39 -0.64 2.62 -14.16
C THR A 39 0.01 2.49 -12.78
N ALA A 40 -0.24 3.45 -11.90
CA ALA A 40 0.25 3.44 -10.53
C ALA A 40 -0.34 2.26 -9.75
N LEU A 41 -1.65 2.01 -9.86
CA LEU A 41 -2.29 0.89 -9.19
C LEU A 41 -1.72 -0.46 -9.68
N LYS A 42 -1.55 -0.63 -11.00
CA LYS A 42 -0.96 -1.84 -11.57
C LYS A 42 0.47 -2.06 -11.07
N THR A 43 1.31 -1.03 -11.12
CA THR A 43 2.72 -1.13 -10.72
C THR A 43 2.86 -1.46 -9.24
N LEU A 44 2.07 -0.82 -8.37
CA LEU A 44 2.08 -1.10 -6.93
C LEU A 44 1.59 -2.52 -6.63
N ARG A 45 0.56 -3.00 -7.34
CA ARG A 45 0.06 -4.36 -7.21
C ARG A 45 1.12 -5.38 -7.63
N ASP A 46 1.72 -5.20 -8.81
CA ASP A 46 2.76 -6.08 -9.33
C ASP A 46 3.97 -6.16 -8.38
N LEU A 47 4.35 -5.05 -7.73
CA LEU A 47 5.42 -5.02 -6.74
C LEU A 47 5.09 -5.84 -5.49
N ILE A 48 3.87 -5.70 -4.96
CA ILE A 48 3.40 -6.43 -3.77
C ILE A 48 3.22 -7.92 -4.09
N ASP A 49 2.64 -8.26 -5.24
CA ASP A 49 2.43 -9.66 -5.67
C ASP A 49 3.76 -10.40 -5.92
N ARG A 50 4.83 -9.66 -6.23
CA ARG A 50 6.21 -10.18 -6.36
C ARG A 50 7.00 -10.15 -5.05
N ASP A 51 6.34 -9.96 -3.91
CA ASP A 51 6.94 -9.88 -2.57
C ASP A 51 8.14 -8.92 -2.50
N PHE A 52 8.01 -7.74 -3.11
CA PHE A 52 9.06 -6.72 -3.17
C PHE A 52 10.40 -7.22 -3.75
N GLU A 53 10.33 -8.17 -4.70
CA GLU A 53 11.48 -8.78 -5.37
C GLU A 53 12.41 -9.57 -4.43
N GLN A 54 11.87 -10.11 -3.33
CA GLN A 54 12.60 -11.02 -2.47
C GLN A 54 12.93 -12.35 -3.19
N PRO A 55 14.12 -12.94 -2.94
CA PRO A 55 14.55 -14.21 -3.52
C PRO A 55 13.86 -15.44 -2.91
#